data_AF-A0A1C0VEQ3-F1
#
_entry.id   AF-A0A1C0VEQ3-F1
#
_cell.length_a   1.000
_cell.length_b   1.000
_cell.length_c   1.000
_cell.angle_alpha   90.00
_cell.angle_beta   90.00
_cell.angle_gamma   90.00
#
_symmetry.space_group_name_H-M   'P 1'
#
loop_
_entity.id
_entity.type
_entity.pdbx_description
1 polymer ?
#
loop_
_entity_poly.entity_id
_entity_poly.type
_entity_poly.pdbx_seq_one_letter_code
_entity_poly.pdbx_strand_id
1 'polypeptide(L)'
;MTFQTLKPFQTFFEHCVGDWSAERTYHYLRNQTVERSHTEFQIRPISLEQKQQVLQDNERPDRADLDQIPGYHLDFQTVSEHGERVAQSLNFLFVPNAETGSILEGDYLRDRAYEEAKPMVAQFHFTIATRELIMTTHYQRVVSVDSITLVNPALRLRRILNYHRPATEDAPLDQIALAGFGVEQKIN
;
A
#
# COMPACT_ATOMS: atom_id res chain seq x y z
N MET A 1 -2.73 -17.48 -16.18
CA MET A 1 -1.35 -17.15 -16.56
C MET A 1 -0.46 -17.48 -15.37
N THR A 2 0.74 -18.01 -15.59
CA THR A 2 1.67 -18.31 -14.48
C THR A 2 2.75 -17.25 -14.45
N PHE A 3 2.75 -16.39 -13.43
CA PHE A 3 3.76 -15.36 -13.23
C PHE A 3 4.94 -15.94 -12.44
N GLN A 4 6.16 -15.80 -12.96
CA GLN A 4 7.36 -16.31 -12.28
C GLN A 4 7.66 -15.50 -11.01
N THR A 5 7.28 -14.23 -11.00
CA THR A 5 7.46 -13.27 -9.91
C THR A 5 6.44 -13.42 -8.78
N LEU A 6 5.37 -14.19 -8.98
CA LEU A 6 4.31 -14.36 -8.00
C LEU A 6 4.81 -14.99 -6.70
N LYS A 7 5.69 -15.99 -6.77
CA LYS A 7 6.24 -16.64 -5.57
C LYS A 7 7.13 -15.70 -4.75
N PRO A 8 8.11 -14.98 -5.32
CA PRO A 8 8.81 -13.90 -4.62
C PRO A 8 7.89 -12.85 -4.00
N PHE A 9 6.81 -12.49 -4.69
CA PHE A 9 5.83 -11.53 -4.20
C PHE A 9 5.02 -12.07 -3.01
N GLN A 10 4.61 -13.33 -3.05
CA GLN A 10 4.01 -14.02 -1.91
C GLN A 10 4.96 -14.03 -0.70
N THR A 11 6.23 -14.40 -0.91
CA THR A 11 7.25 -14.38 0.15
C THR A 11 7.50 -12.97 0.72
N PHE A 12 7.42 -11.92 -0.09
CA PHE A 12 7.47 -10.54 0.41
C PHE A 12 6.35 -10.28 1.43
N PHE A 13 5.12 -10.71 1.15
CA PHE A 13 4.02 -10.50 2.08
C PHE A 13 3.98 -11.48 3.24
N GLU A 14 4.46 -12.71 3.09
CA GLU A 14 4.68 -13.63 4.21
C GLU A 14 5.52 -12.96 5.31
N HIS A 15 6.56 -12.23 4.91
CA HIS A 15 7.36 -11.45 5.86
C HIS A 15 6.60 -10.24 6.44
N CYS A 16 5.70 -9.62 5.67
CA CYS A 16 4.87 -8.50 6.13
C CYS A 16 3.80 -8.89 7.16
N VAL A 17 3.38 -10.16 7.21
CA VAL A 17 2.41 -10.64 8.22
C VAL A 17 3.02 -10.54 9.61
N GLY A 18 2.31 -9.91 10.54
CA GLY A 18 2.76 -9.70 11.92
C GLY A 18 2.36 -8.33 12.45
N ASP A 19 2.88 -8.01 13.62
CA ASP A 19 2.65 -6.74 14.30
C ASP A 19 3.86 -5.85 14.12
N TRP A 20 3.62 -4.56 13.95
CA TRP A 20 4.64 -3.60 13.54
C TRP A 20 4.47 -2.29 14.28
N SER A 21 5.61 -1.66 14.56
CA SER A 21 5.72 -0.30 15.05
C SER A 21 6.41 0.55 13.99
N ALA A 22 5.87 1.73 13.71
CA ALA A 22 6.38 2.63 12.70
C ALA A 22 6.51 4.05 13.23
N GLU A 23 7.68 4.64 13.00
CA GLU A 23 7.90 6.08 13.11
C GLU A 23 7.81 6.68 11.71
N ARG A 24 6.94 7.66 11.53
CA ARG A 24 6.77 8.38 10.25
C ARG A 24 7.02 9.86 10.43
N THR A 25 7.58 10.48 9.41
CA THR A 25 7.74 11.92 9.30
C THR A 25 7.12 12.38 7.98
N TYR A 26 6.32 13.44 8.02
CA TYR A 26 5.67 14.05 6.88
C TYR A 26 6.14 15.49 6.71
N HIS A 27 6.61 15.82 5.52
CA HIS A 27 6.99 17.17 5.13
C HIS A 27 5.86 17.75 4.26
N TYR A 28 5.17 18.77 4.77
CA TYR A 28 4.12 19.48 4.04
C TYR A 28 4.74 20.68 3.32
N LEU A 29 4.97 20.57 2.00
CA LEU A 29 5.79 21.54 1.29
C LEU A 29 5.12 22.93 1.19
N ARG A 30 3.79 22.96 1.09
CA ARG A 30 3.04 24.23 1.04
C ARG A 30 3.17 25.04 2.33
N ASN A 31 3.13 24.36 3.48
CA ASN A 31 3.12 25.01 4.80
C ASN A 31 4.53 25.08 5.40
N GLN A 32 5.51 24.42 4.79
CA GLN A 32 6.87 24.25 5.28
C GLN A 32 6.92 23.68 6.70
N THR A 33 5.97 22.81 7.03
CA THR A 33 5.89 22.13 8.32
C THR A 33 6.36 20.69 8.18
N VAL A 34 6.86 20.17 9.29
CA VAL A 34 7.20 18.77 9.45
C VAL A 34 6.36 18.25 10.61
N GLU A 35 5.73 17.10 10.41
CA GLU A 35 4.96 16.40 11.43
C GLU A 35 5.52 15.00 11.62
N ARG A 36 5.54 14.53 12.87
CA ARG A 36 5.90 13.16 13.20
C ARG A 36 4.69 12.39 13.70
N SER A 37 4.66 11.09 13.41
CA SER A 37 3.66 10.20 14.00
C SER A 37 4.23 8.84 14.33
N HIS A 38 3.68 8.25 15.38
CA HIS A 38 3.88 6.87 15.76
C HIS A 38 2.68 6.06 15.29
N THR A 39 2.91 4.91 14.65
CA THR A 39 1.84 4.00 14.22
C THR A 39 2.15 2.58 14.66
N GLU A 40 1.23 1.98 15.40
CA GLU A 40 1.19 0.53 15.58
C GLU A 40 0.20 -0.06 14.60
N PHE A 41 0.56 -1.16 13.94
CA PHE A 41 -0.33 -1.80 12.99
C PHE A 41 -0.09 -3.31 12.91
N GLN A 42 -1.14 -4.00 12.50
CA GLN A 42 -1.22 -5.44 12.45
C GLN A 42 -1.61 -5.87 11.04
N ILE A 43 -0.87 -6.81 10.46
CA ILE A 43 -1.18 -7.42 9.17
C ILE A 43 -1.47 -8.90 9.38
N ARG A 44 -2.61 -9.37 8.88
CA ARG A 44 -3.03 -10.78 8.95
C ARG A 44 -3.59 -11.26 7.60
N PRO A 45 -3.40 -12.51 7.19
CA PRO A 45 -4.05 -13.05 5.99
C PRO A 45 -5.57 -13.04 6.12
N ILE A 46 -6.28 -12.86 5.00
CA ILE A 46 -7.75 -12.98 4.93
C ILE A 46 -8.18 -14.28 4.27
N SER A 47 -9.39 -14.73 4.60
CA SER A 47 -9.98 -15.94 4.04
C SER A 47 -10.32 -15.77 2.54
N LEU A 48 -10.56 -16.89 1.85
CA LEU A 48 -11.00 -16.85 0.45
C LEU A 48 -12.31 -16.06 0.27
N GLU A 49 -13.26 -16.23 1.20
CA GLU A 49 -14.53 -15.49 1.23
C GLU A 49 -14.29 -13.98 1.34
N GLN A 50 -13.38 -13.55 2.23
CA GLN A 50 -13.02 -12.13 2.35
C GLN A 50 -12.34 -11.61 1.07
N LYS A 51 -11.48 -12.40 0.42
CA LYS A 51 -10.92 -12.02 -0.89
C LYS A 51 -12.00 -11.84 -1.95
N GLN A 52 -13.00 -12.73 -1.98
CA GLN A 52 -14.15 -12.62 -2.89
C GLN A 52 -14.94 -11.35 -2.63
N GLN A 53 -15.18 -11.01 -1.36
CA GLN A 53 -15.85 -9.77 -1.00
C GLN A 53 -15.08 -8.53 -1.48
N VAL A 54 -13.75 -8.49 -1.28
CA VAL A 54 -12.92 -7.38 -1.76
C VAL A 54 -12.99 -7.23 -3.29
N LEU A 55 -13.03 -8.33 -4.04
CA LEU A 55 -13.23 -8.28 -5.50
C LEU A 55 -14.60 -7.69 -5.86
N GLN A 56 -15.66 -8.18 -5.23
CA GLN A 56 -17.03 -7.74 -5.49
C GLN A 56 -17.23 -6.26 -5.16
N ASP A 57 -16.73 -5.81 -4.01
CA ASP A 57 -16.78 -4.40 -3.58
C ASP A 57 -16.06 -3.49 -4.59
N ASN A 58 -15.02 -4.00 -5.28
CA ASN A 58 -14.26 -3.26 -6.30
C ASN A 58 -14.72 -3.56 -7.74
N GLU A 59 -15.90 -4.16 -7.91
CA GLU A 59 -16.51 -4.48 -9.22
C GLU A 59 -15.57 -5.30 -10.13
N ARG A 60 -14.78 -6.20 -9.53
CA ARG A 60 -13.87 -7.10 -10.24
C ARG A 60 -14.52 -8.46 -10.48
N PRO A 61 -14.23 -9.12 -11.62
CA PRO A 61 -14.76 -10.44 -11.91
C PRO A 61 -14.19 -11.49 -10.96
N ASP A 62 -14.95 -12.56 -10.76
CA ASP A 62 -14.48 -13.75 -10.04
C ASP A 62 -13.23 -14.34 -10.72
N ARG A 63 -12.38 -14.93 -9.89
CA ARG A 63 -11.09 -15.48 -10.33
C ARG A 63 -10.90 -16.91 -9.81
N ALA A 64 -10.47 -17.80 -10.71
CA ALA A 64 -10.18 -19.19 -10.36
C ALA A 64 -8.87 -19.34 -9.56
N ASP A 65 -7.96 -18.37 -9.65
CA ASP A 65 -6.64 -18.35 -8.98
C ASP A 65 -6.64 -17.55 -7.66
N LEU A 66 -7.81 -17.24 -7.11
CA LEU A 66 -7.97 -16.34 -5.96
C LEU A 66 -7.27 -16.81 -4.68
N ASP A 67 -7.09 -18.12 -4.54
CA ASP A 67 -6.31 -18.73 -3.45
C ASP A 67 -4.84 -18.28 -3.47
N GLN A 68 -4.26 -18.08 -4.65
CA GLN A 68 -2.87 -17.67 -4.86
C GLN A 68 -2.66 -16.14 -4.80
N ILE A 69 -3.74 -15.36 -4.87
CA ILE A 69 -3.66 -13.89 -4.85
C ILE A 69 -3.36 -13.39 -3.41
N PRO A 70 -2.31 -12.58 -3.19
CA PRO A 70 -2.00 -12.03 -1.87
C PRO A 70 -3.11 -11.11 -1.37
N GLY A 71 -3.69 -11.43 -0.21
CA GLY A 71 -4.76 -10.65 0.41
C GLY A 71 -4.67 -10.67 1.93
N TYR A 72 -4.93 -9.53 2.56
CA TYR A 72 -4.68 -9.32 3.98
C TYR A 72 -5.67 -8.32 4.60
N HIS A 73 -5.75 -8.39 5.92
CA HIS A 73 -6.38 -7.43 6.80
C HIS A 73 -5.30 -6.56 7.42
N LEU A 74 -5.54 -5.25 7.48
CA LEU A 74 -4.72 -4.28 8.17
C LEU A 74 -5.57 -3.56 9.21
N ASP A 75 -5.14 -3.61 10.46
CA ASP A 75 -5.57 -2.71 11.53
C ASP A 75 -4.41 -1.77 11.86
N PHE A 76 -4.69 -0.48 12.06
CA PHE A 76 -3.67 0.44 12.57
C PHE A 76 -4.23 1.48 13.52
N GLN A 77 -3.35 1.97 14.38
CA GLN A 77 -3.56 3.12 15.23
C GLN A 77 -2.36 4.05 15.12
N THR A 78 -2.62 5.31 14.82
CA THR A 78 -1.63 6.36 14.66
C THR A 78 -1.84 7.45 15.69
N VAL A 79 -0.75 7.93 16.29
CA VAL A 79 -0.71 9.09 17.17
C VAL A 79 0.25 10.12 16.57
N SER A 80 -0.23 11.33 16.26
CA SER A 80 0.64 12.43 15.80
C SER A 80 1.42 13.03 16.98
N GLU A 81 2.46 13.80 16.69
CA GLU A 81 3.21 14.54 17.72
C GLU A 81 2.37 15.62 18.43
N HIS A 82 1.21 15.98 17.85
CA HIS A 82 0.22 16.85 18.47
C HIS A 82 -0.81 16.10 19.32
N GLY A 83 -0.69 14.77 19.43
CA GLY A 83 -1.57 13.91 20.22
C GLY A 83 -2.86 13.51 19.52
N GLU A 84 -3.02 13.84 18.23
CA GLU A 84 -4.18 13.43 17.44
C GLU A 84 -4.13 11.92 17.18
N ARG A 85 -5.29 11.27 17.21
CA ARG A 85 -5.40 9.82 17.09
C ARG A 85 -6.26 9.44 15.91
N VAL A 86 -5.73 8.58 15.04
CA VAL A 86 -6.44 8.01 13.91
C VAL A 86 -6.33 6.50 13.99
N ALA A 87 -7.45 5.80 13.84
CA ALA A 87 -7.48 4.35 13.78
C ALA A 87 -8.40 3.91 12.64
N GLN A 88 -7.98 2.89 11.90
CA GLN A 88 -8.79 2.34 10.82
C GLN A 88 -8.38 0.89 10.55
N SER A 89 -9.34 0.14 10.02
CA SER A 89 -9.14 -1.23 9.55
C SER A 89 -9.71 -1.40 8.15
N LEU A 90 -9.05 -2.26 7.36
CA LEU A 90 -9.45 -2.58 5.99
C LEU A 90 -8.93 -3.95 5.54
N ASN A 91 -9.63 -4.54 4.58
CA ASN A 91 -9.13 -5.66 3.80
C ASN A 91 -8.59 -5.18 2.45
N PHE A 92 -7.56 -5.83 1.96
CA PHE A 92 -6.97 -5.50 0.66
C PHE A 92 -6.45 -6.73 -0.08
N LEU A 93 -6.31 -6.57 -1.40
CA LEU A 93 -5.91 -7.63 -2.33
C LEU A 93 -4.96 -7.04 -3.38
N PHE A 94 -3.90 -7.79 -3.72
CA PHE A 94 -3.00 -7.45 -4.83
C PHE A 94 -3.23 -8.41 -5.99
N VAL A 95 -3.99 -7.97 -7.00
CA VAL A 95 -4.40 -8.77 -8.16
C VAL A 95 -3.41 -8.57 -9.31
N PRO A 96 -2.51 -9.53 -9.59
CA PRO A 96 -1.52 -9.36 -10.65
C PRO A 96 -2.19 -9.52 -12.03
N ASN A 97 -1.82 -8.62 -12.94
CA ASN A 97 -2.37 -8.52 -14.28
C ASN A 97 -1.28 -8.65 -15.36
N ALA A 98 -0.04 -8.26 -15.08
CA ALA A 98 1.07 -8.32 -16.03
C ALA A 98 2.41 -8.60 -15.35
N GLU A 99 3.36 -9.16 -16.11
CA GLU A 99 4.73 -9.40 -15.69
C GLU A 99 5.68 -9.02 -16.82
N THR A 100 6.67 -8.19 -16.51
CA THR A 100 7.73 -7.80 -17.45
C THR A 100 9.09 -8.02 -16.80
N GLY A 101 9.76 -9.12 -17.17
CA GLY A 101 11.04 -9.49 -16.58
C GLY A 101 10.93 -9.75 -15.07
N SER A 102 11.54 -8.90 -14.26
CA SER A 102 11.52 -9.01 -12.79
C SER A 102 10.48 -8.12 -12.10
N ILE A 103 9.55 -7.57 -12.87
CA ILE A 103 8.51 -6.63 -12.41
C ILE A 103 7.15 -7.29 -12.54
N LEU A 104 6.39 -7.29 -11.44
CA LEU A 104 5.00 -7.70 -11.38
C LEU A 104 4.09 -6.47 -11.24
N GLU A 105 3.04 -6.41 -12.03
CA GLU A 105 2.13 -5.27 -12.08
C GLU A 105 0.68 -5.73 -11.93
N GLY A 106 -0.17 -4.88 -11.36
CA GLY A 106 -1.59 -5.18 -11.27
C GLY A 106 -2.36 -4.20 -10.41
N ASP A 107 -3.53 -4.64 -9.96
CA ASP A 107 -4.44 -3.83 -9.17
C ASP A 107 -4.21 -4.06 -7.67
N TYR A 108 -4.12 -2.98 -6.91
CA TYR A 108 -4.20 -2.94 -5.45
C TYR A 108 -5.62 -2.51 -5.06
N LEU A 109 -6.41 -3.48 -4.59
CA LEU A 109 -7.82 -3.32 -4.24
C LEU A 109 -7.97 -3.22 -2.72
N ARG A 110 -8.92 -2.38 -2.28
CA ARG A 110 -9.26 -2.21 -0.86
C ARG A 110 -10.77 -2.16 -0.71
N ASP A 111 -11.29 -2.72 0.38
CA ASP A 111 -12.70 -2.56 0.73
C ASP A 111 -13.02 -1.14 1.22
N ARG A 112 -12.02 -0.43 1.77
CA ARG A 112 -12.12 0.95 2.27
C ARG A 112 -10.86 1.77 1.93
N ALA A 113 -11.05 3.04 1.58
CA ALA A 113 -9.97 4.00 1.39
C ALA A 113 -9.74 4.88 2.63
N TYR A 114 -8.58 5.56 2.68
CA TYR A 114 -8.21 6.46 3.78
C TYR A 114 -8.97 7.79 3.73
N GLU A 115 -9.08 8.39 2.53
CA GLU A 115 -9.70 9.71 2.35
C GLU A 115 -11.12 9.63 1.77
N GLU A 116 -11.54 8.47 1.25
CA GLU A 116 -12.79 8.33 0.53
C GLU A 116 -13.58 7.11 1.06
N ALA A 117 -14.88 7.27 1.27
CA ALA A 117 -15.75 6.19 1.75
C ALA A 117 -16.09 5.15 0.65
N LYS A 118 -15.32 5.10 -0.44
CA LYS A 118 -15.56 4.24 -1.60
C LYS A 118 -14.40 3.24 -1.79
N PRO A 119 -14.68 2.05 -2.34
CA PRO A 119 -13.67 1.13 -2.86
C PRO A 119 -12.71 1.89 -3.78
N MET A 120 -11.42 1.61 -3.65
CA MET A 120 -10.38 2.38 -4.33
C MET A 120 -9.35 1.45 -4.94
N VAL A 121 -9.38 1.42 -6.26
CA VAL A 121 -8.40 0.73 -7.09
C VAL A 121 -7.18 1.62 -7.24
N ALA A 122 -6.04 1.08 -6.83
CA ALA A 122 -4.73 1.62 -7.12
C ALA A 122 -3.98 0.65 -8.04
N GLN A 123 -2.92 1.11 -8.69
CA GLN A 123 -2.01 0.25 -9.45
C GLN A 123 -0.79 -0.06 -8.60
N PHE A 124 -0.34 -1.31 -8.60
CA PHE A 124 0.92 -1.69 -7.98
C PHE A 124 1.97 -2.10 -9.00
N HIS A 125 3.23 -1.87 -8.64
CA HIS A 125 4.42 -2.37 -9.31
C HIS A 125 5.32 -2.98 -8.24
N PHE A 126 5.73 -4.23 -8.42
CA PHE A 126 6.64 -4.92 -7.52
C PHE A 126 7.90 -5.34 -8.24
N THR A 127 9.06 -4.92 -7.74
CA THR A 127 10.36 -5.26 -8.31
C THR A 127 11.08 -6.26 -7.40
N ILE A 128 11.37 -7.46 -7.92
CA ILE A 128 12.02 -8.53 -7.14
C ILE A 128 13.40 -8.10 -6.62
N ALA A 129 14.21 -7.49 -7.49
CA ALA A 129 15.62 -7.21 -7.19
C ALA A 129 15.79 -6.29 -5.97
N THR A 130 14.89 -5.33 -5.80
CA THR A 130 14.89 -4.37 -4.69
C THR A 130 13.93 -4.74 -3.57
N ARG A 131 13.03 -5.70 -3.79
CA ARG A 131 11.88 -6.01 -2.90
C ARG A 131 11.07 -4.76 -2.58
N GLU A 132 10.87 -3.93 -3.60
CA GLU A 132 10.11 -2.70 -3.51
C GLU A 132 8.74 -2.90 -4.14
N LEU A 133 7.71 -2.58 -3.37
CA LEU A 133 6.32 -2.49 -3.78
C LEU A 133 5.95 -1.02 -3.88
N ILE A 134 5.57 -0.56 -5.07
CA ILE A 134 5.09 0.79 -5.32
C ILE A 134 3.59 0.71 -5.60
N MET A 135 2.79 1.51 -4.92
CA MET A 135 1.35 1.63 -5.11
C MET A 135 1.02 3.07 -5.50
N THR A 136 0.31 3.25 -6.61
CA THR A 136 -0.13 4.56 -7.10
C THR A 136 -1.64 4.65 -7.00
N THR A 137 -2.12 5.66 -6.26
CA THR A 137 -3.54 5.93 -6.07
C THR A 137 -3.87 7.31 -6.62
N HIS A 138 -4.89 7.40 -7.47
CA HIS A 138 -5.37 8.66 -8.03
C HIS A 138 -6.59 9.17 -7.25
N TYR A 139 -6.36 10.03 -6.24
CA TYR A 139 -7.44 10.70 -5.52
C TYR A 139 -7.99 11.89 -6.32
N GLN A 140 -9.08 12.49 -5.84
CA GLN A 140 -9.65 13.67 -6.49
C GLN A 140 -8.67 14.84 -6.59
N ARG A 141 -7.89 15.09 -5.53
CA ARG A 141 -7.01 16.27 -5.43
C ARG A 141 -5.52 15.98 -5.65
N VAL A 142 -5.09 14.74 -5.38
CA VAL A 142 -3.69 14.35 -5.40
C VAL A 142 -3.50 12.99 -6.06
N VAL A 143 -2.31 12.75 -6.57
CA VAL A 143 -1.84 11.40 -6.89
C VAL A 143 -0.87 10.98 -5.81
N SER A 144 -1.17 9.89 -5.11
CA SER A 144 -0.34 9.36 -4.03
C SER A 144 0.48 8.18 -4.55
N VAL A 145 1.80 8.26 -4.41
CA VAL A 145 2.74 7.20 -4.71
C VAL A 145 3.36 6.73 -3.41
N ASP A 146 3.03 5.51 -3.01
CA ASP A 146 3.47 4.89 -1.77
C ASP A 146 4.38 3.70 -2.08
N SER A 147 5.62 3.76 -1.60
CA SER A 147 6.62 2.71 -1.77
C SER A 147 6.90 2.05 -0.44
N ILE A 148 6.90 0.71 -0.43
CA ILE A 148 7.35 -0.12 0.69
C ILE A 148 8.53 -0.95 0.20
N THR A 149 9.69 -0.82 0.86
CA THR A 149 10.87 -1.64 0.60
C THR A 149 11.13 -2.56 1.79
N LEU A 150 11.12 -3.88 1.58
CA LEU A 150 11.41 -4.86 2.61
C LEU A 150 12.92 -5.11 2.70
N VAL A 151 13.56 -4.48 3.68
CA VAL A 151 15.01 -4.61 3.93
C VAL A 151 15.33 -6.02 4.40
N ASN A 152 14.58 -6.50 5.39
CA ASN A 152 14.65 -7.86 5.91
C ASN A 152 13.29 -8.26 6.54
N PRO A 153 13.10 -9.52 6.98
CA PRO A 153 11.81 -9.98 7.52
C PRO A 153 11.22 -9.21 8.70
N ALA A 154 12.00 -8.36 9.38
CA ALA A 154 11.58 -7.58 10.54
C ALA A 154 11.74 -6.05 10.36
N LEU A 155 12.19 -5.59 9.19
CA LEU A 155 12.43 -4.17 8.91
C LEU A 155 11.99 -3.83 7.49
N ARG A 156 11.11 -2.83 7.38
CA ARG A 156 10.73 -2.23 6.10
C ARG A 156 10.74 -0.71 6.17
N LEU A 157 10.99 -0.10 5.02
CA LEU A 157 10.96 1.34 4.85
C LEU A 157 9.72 1.70 4.03
N ARG A 158 9.09 2.82 4.36
CA ARG A 158 7.96 3.35 3.61
C ARG A 158 8.24 4.77 3.14
N ARG A 159 7.92 5.08 1.90
CA ARG A 159 8.02 6.43 1.33
C ARG A 159 6.69 6.79 0.70
N ILE A 160 6.13 7.94 1.06
CA ILE A 160 4.85 8.41 0.56
C ILE A 160 5.08 9.74 -0.14
N LEU A 161 4.71 9.85 -1.41
CA LEU A 161 4.77 11.10 -2.16
C LEU A 161 3.36 11.44 -2.63
N ASN A 162 2.81 12.54 -2.17
CA ASN A 162 1.55 13.06 -2.68
C ASN A 162 1.86 14.20 -3.64
N TYR A 163 1.48 14.03 -4.90
CA TYR A 163 1.61 15.03 -5.96
C TYR A 163 0.29 15.77 -6.13
N HIS A 164 0.35 17.06 -6.47
CA HIS A 164 -0.80 17.74 -7.03
C HIS A 164 -1.24 17.03 -8.32
N ARG A 165 -2.56 16.95 -8.54
CA ARG A 165 -3.08 16.31 -9.76
C ARG A 165 -2.56 17.06 -11.00
N PRO A 166 -1.94 16.38 -11.97
CA PRO A 166 -1.49 17.02 -13.18
C PRO A 166 -2.67 17.52 -14.01
N ALA A 167 -2.43 18.51 -14.88
CA ALA A 167 -3.47 19.12 -15.71
C ALA A 167 -4.07 18.13 -16.74
N THR A 168 -3.31 17.10 -17.11
CA THR A 168 -3.71 16.03 -18.03
C THR A 168 -3.14 14.71 -17.53
N GLU A 169 -3.74 13.57 -17.92
CA GLU A 169 -3.31 12.25 -17.43
C GLU A 169 -1.90 11.86 -17.89
N ASP A 170 -1.46 12.34 -19.06
CA ASP A 170 -0.15 12.05 -19.62
C ASP A 170 0.96 12.98 -19.12
N ALA A 171 0.61 14.03 -18.37
CA ALA A 171 1.60 14.97 -17.85
C ALA A 171 2.35 14.38 -16.65
N PRO A 172 3.65 14.69 -16.50
CA PRO A 172 4.47 14.13 -15.42
C PRO A 172 3.98 14.59 -14.04
N LEU A 173 4.21 13.73 -13.04
CA LEU A 173 4.04 14.07 -11.63
C LEU A 173 5.26 14.87 -11.13
N ASP A 174 5.22 16.19 -11.25
CA ASP A 174 6.37 17.07 -10.95
C ASP A 174 6.17 18.02 -9.76
N GLN A 175 4.94 18.14 -9.25
CA GLN A 175 4.60 19.03 -8.13
C GLN A 175 4.24 18.25 -6.87
N ILE A 176 5.20 18.06 -5.97
CA ILE A 176 5.01 17.37 -4.69
C ILE A 176 4.32 18.31 -3.67
N ALA A 177 3.20 17.86 -3.11
CA ALA A 177 2.48 18.52 -2.03
C ALA A 177 2.93 18.04 -0.64
N LEU A 178 3.21 16.74 -0.51
CA LEU A 178 3.69 16.10 0.71
C LEU A 178 4.73 15.03 0.40
N ALA A 179 5.77 14.96 1.22
CA ALA A 179 6.74 13.88 1.22
C ALA A 179 6.82 13.24 2.61
N GLY A 180 6.52 11.95 2.70
CA GLY A 180 6.55 11.14 3.90
C GLY A 180 7.63 10.07 3.85
N PHE A 181 8.24 9.78 5.00
CA PHE A 181 9.16 8.67 5.18
C PHE A 181 8.87 7.95 6.49
N GLY A 182 8.96 6.63 6.47
CA GLY A 182 8.70 5.79 7.62
C GLY A 182 9.71 4.65 7.76
N VAL A 183 10.08 4.36 9.01
CA VAL A 183 10.83 3.16 9.37
C VAL A 183 9.89 2.28 10.18
N GLU A 184 9.64 1.07 9.69
CA GLU A 184 8.66 0.15 10.28
C GLU A 184 9.38 -1.13 10.72
N GLN A 185 9.28 -1.44 12.01
CA GLN A 185 9.94 -2.57 12.67
C GLN A 185 8.90 -3.53 13.21
N LYS A 186 9.16 -4.83 13.07
CA LYS A 186 8.28 -5.86 13.58
C LYS A 186 8.37 -5.89 15.11
N ILE A 187 7.22 -5.98 15.77
CA ILE A 187 7.12 -6.11 17.23
C ILE A 187 7.25 -7.61 17.53
N ASN A 188 8.18 -7.97 18.43
CA ASN A 188 8.40 -9.35 18.87
C ASN A 188 7.37 -9.79 19.90
#